data_AF-A0A3M2YEL4-F1
#
_entry.id   AF-A0A3M2YEL4-F1
#
_cell.length_a   1.000
_cell.length_b   1.000
_cell.length_c   1.000
_cell.angle_alpha   90.00
_cell.angle_beta   90.00
_cell.angle_gamma   90.00
#
_symmetry.space_group_name_H-M   'P 1'
#
loop_
_entity.id
_entity.type
_entity.pdbx_description
1 polymer ?
#
loop_
_entity_poly.entity_id
_entity_poly.type
_entity_poly.pdbx_seq_one_letter_code
_entity_poly.pdbx_strand_id
1 'polypeptide(L)'
;LASNDLERMTFSSEQLASEYSVNSLALGIDVTDEADIQRLYQSAHERFGSIDVSVQNAGIITIDHCESMPRADFDKVLQVNTTGVWLGCR
;
A
#
# COMPACT_ATOMS: atom_id res chain seq x y z
N LEU A 1 6.53 -4.23 -3.92
CA LEU A 1 5.24 -4.59 -3.31
C LEU A 1 5.20 -4.00 -1.91
N ALA A 2 4.10 -3.37 -1.52
CA ALA A 2 3.98 -2.76 -0.20
C ALA A 2 2.55 -2.88 0.34
N SER A 3 2.42 -3.22 1.62
CA SER A 3 1.16 -3.27 2.38
C SER A 3 1.48 -3.23 3.87
N ASN A 4 0.47 -3.20 4.74
CA ASN A 4 0.65 -3.27 6.19
C ASN A 4 0.97 -4.69 6.73
N ASP A 5 1.13 -5.67 5.83
CA ASP A 5 1.47 -7.06 6.14
C ASP A 5 2.80 -7.43 5.48
N LEU A 6 3.90 -7.18 6.21
CA LEU A 6 5.26 -7.40 5.71
C LEU A 6 5.53 -8.87 5.39
N GLU A 7 4.99 -9.80 6.19
CA GLU A 7 5.22 -11.24 5.98
C GLU A 7 4.65 -11.67 4.64
N ARG A 8 3.39 -11.28 4.37
CA ARG A 8 2.74 -11.56 3.08
C ARG A 8 3.44 -10.87 1.91
N MET A 9 3.91 -9.63 2.09
CA MET A 9 4.66 -8.93 1.05
C MET A 9 5.99 -9.61 0.74
N THR A 10 6.68 -10.12 1.76
CA THR A 10 7.95 -10.84 1.61
C THR A 10 7.74 -12.12 0.82
N PHE A 11 6.75 -12.93 1.21
CA PHE A 11 6.38 -14.15 0.49
C PHE A 11 6.06 -13.88 -0.99
N SER A 12 5.21 -12.90 -1.30
CA SER A 12 4.88 -12.56 -2.69
C SER A 12 6.09 -12.03 -3.47
N SER A 13 6.97 -11.26 -2.83
CA SER A 13 8.19 -10.73 -3.45
C SER A 13 9.16 -11.85 -3.85
N GLU A 14 9.35 -12.83 -2.97
CA GLU A 14 10.17 -14.02 -3.22
C GLU A 14 9.60 -14.89 -4.34
N GLN A 15 8.27 -15.10 -4.33
CA GLN A 15 7.60 -15.86 -5.39
C GLN A 15 7.79 -15.17 -6.76
N LEU A 16 7.59 -13.85 -6.85
CA LEU A 16 7.80 -13.12 -8.11
C LEU A 16 9.25 -13.18 -8.58
N ALA A 17 10.21 -13.03 -7.67
CA ALA A 17 11.63 -13.11 -8.01
C ALA A 17 12.00 -14.50 -8.53
N SER A 18 11.47 -15.57 -7.92
CA SER A 18 11.70 -16.95 -8.34
C SER A 18 11.05 -17.27 -9.70
N GLU A 19 9.76 -16.93 -9.87
CA GLU A 19 8.97 -17.32 -11.03
C GLU A 19 9.33 -16.53 -12.30
N TYR A 20 9.66 -15.24 -12.16
CA TYR A 20 9.88 -14.34 -13.28
C TYR A 20 11.33 -13.85 -13.40
N SER A 21 12.22 -14.25 -12.48
CA SER A 21 13.63 -13.77 -12.44
C SER A 21 13.75 -12.23 -12.41
N VAL A 22 12.83 -11.58 -11.71
CA VAL A 22 12.77 -10.10 -11.59
C VAL A 22 13.32 -9.61 -10.26
N ASN A 23 13.83 -8.37 -10.24
CA ASN A 23 14.13 -7.68 -9.00
C ASN A 23 12.82 -7.25 -8.32
N SER A 24 12.64 -7.65 -7.06
CA SER A 24 11.48 -7.29 -6.26
C SER A 24 11.92 -6.72 -4.91
N LEU A 25 11.04 -5.92 -4.30
CA LEU A 25 11.23 -5.32 -2.97
C LEU A 25 9.90 -5.43 -2.22
N ALA A 26 9.93 -6.00 -1.02
CA ALA A 26 8.81 -6.06 -0.10
C ALA A 26 8.98 -4.99 0.99
N LEU A 27 7.92 -4.24 1.27
CA LEU A 27 7.89 -3.25 2.34
C LEU A 27 6.60 -3.39 3.16
N GLY A 28 6.74 -3.31 4.49
CA GLY A 28 5.63 -3.13 5.41
C GLY A 28 5.36 -1.63 5.57
N ILE A 29 4.20 -1.15 5.15
CA ILE A 29 3.78 0.27 5.25
C ILE A 29 2.31 0.39 5.62
N ASP A 30 1.94 1.48 6.30
CA ASP A 30 0.56 1.96 6.38
C ASP A 30 0.35 3.12 5.41
N VAL A 31 -0.57 2.97 4.45
CA VAL A 31 -0.84 4.03 3.46
C VAL A 31 -1.53 5.25 4.05
N THR A 32 -2.03 5.16 5.28
CA THR A 32 -2.59 6.30 6.02
C THR A 32 -1.53 7.12 6.76
N ASP A 33 -0.30 6.62 6.85
CA ASP A 33 0.84 7.30 7.47
C ASP A 33 1.74 7.92 6.39
N GLU A 34 1.87 9.25 6.44
CA GLU A 34 2.66 10.03 5.49
C GLU A 34 4.16 9.71 5.54
N ALA A 35 4.71 9.40 6.71
CA ALA A 35 6.12 9.03 6.85
C ALA A 35 6.41 7.67 6.20
N ASP A 36 5.45 6.74 6.28
CA ASP A 36 5.55 5.44 5.62
C ASP A 36 5.46 5.56 4.09
N ILE A 37 4.64 6.48 3.57
CA ILE A 37 4.62 6.79 2.14
C ILE A 37 5.95 7.39 1.68
N GLN A 38 6.55 8.31 2.46
CA GLN A 38 7.88 8.85 2.14
C GLN A 38 8.94 7.74 2.11
N ARG A 39 8.91 6.84 3.09
CA ARG A 39 9.81 5.68 3.18
C ARG A 39 9.62 4.73 2.00
N LEU A 40 8.38 4.47 1.57
CA LEU A 40 8.08 3.67 0.38
C LEU A 40 8.81 4.21 -0.85
N TYR A 41 8.65 5.50 -1.15
CA TYR A 41 9.24 6.13 -2.32
C TYR A 41 10.76 6.20 -2.22
N GLN A 42 11.31 6.52 -1.05
CA GLN A 42 12.75 6.51 -0.83
C GLN A 42 13.35 5.12 -1.07
N SER A 43 12.81 4.07 -0.45
CA SER A 43 13.32 2.70 -0.60
C SER A 43 13.17 2.19 -2.03
N ALA A 44 12.09 2.53 -2.72
CA ALA A 44 11.91 2.18 -4.12
C ALA A 44 12.94 2.90 -5.02
N HIS A 45 13.20 4.19 -4.79
CA HIS A 45 14.23 4.93 -5.51
C HIS A 45 15.63 4.37 -5.26
N GLU A 46 15.99 4.07 -4.01
CA GLU A 46 17.28 3.47 -3.66
C GLU A 46 17.49 2.09 -4.32
N ARG A 47 16.42 1.30 -4.46
CA ARG A 47 16.49 -0.06 -5.01
C ARG A 47 16.44 -0.13 -6.53
N PHE A 48 15.63 0.73 -7.16
CA PHE A 48 15.28 0.66 -8.59
C PHE A 48 15.70 1.88 -9.40
N GLY A 49 16.08 2.98 -8.76
CA GLY A 49 16.52 4.23 -9.40
C GLY A 49 15.39 5.15 -9.84
N SER A 50 14.37 4.65 -10.54
CA SER A 50 13.20 5.44 -10.94
C SER A 50 11.89 4.68 -10.73
N ILE A 51 10.78 5.43 -10.69
CA ILE A 51 9.44 4.87 -10.57
C ILE A 51 8.63 5.41 -11.74
N ASP A 52 8.41 4.55 -12.74
CA ASP A 52 7.64 4.90 -13.93
C ASP A 52 6.13 4.76 -13.69
N VAL A 53 5.74 3.86 -12.79
CA VAL A 53 4.36 3.55 -12.46
C VAL A 53 4.22 3.39 -10.94
N SER A 54 3.29 4.15 -10.35
CA SER A 54 2.85 3.94 -8.98
C SER A 54 1.37 3.58 -8.97
N VAL A 55 1.02 2.45 -8.36
CA VAL A 55 -0.36 1.93 -8.32
C VAL A 55 -0.86 1.96 -6.88
N GLN A 56 -1.70 2.94 -6.58
CA GLN A 56 -2.37 3.06 -5.28
C GLN A 56 -3.54 2.06 -5.19
N ASN A 57 -3.23 0.77 -5.01
CA ASN A 57 -4.22 -0.32 -4.95
C ASN A 57 -4.64 -0.71 -3.53
N ALA A 58 -3.95 -0.24 -2.49
CA ALA A 58 -4.31 -0.56 -1.10
C ALA A 58 -5.74 -0.10 -0.81
N GLY A 59 -6.55 -1.00 -0.27
CA GLY A 59 -7.94 -0.73 0.01
C GLY A 59 -8.55 -1.69 1.03
N ILE A 60 -9.52 -1.17 1.77
CA ILE A 60 -10.37 -1.94 2.69
C ILE A 60 -11.84 -1.76 2.33
N ILE A 61 -12.68 -2.66 2.82
CA ILE A 61 -14.12 -2.60 2.63
C ILE A 61 -14.84 -2.89 3.95
N THR A 62 -15.90 -2.14 4.21
CA THR A 62 -16.91 -2.45 5.22
C THR A 62 -18.22 -2.71 4.48
N ILE A 63 -18.86 -3.85 4.77
CA ILE A 63 -20.14 -4.23 4.16
C ILE A 63 -21.23 -4.05 5.23
N ASP A 64 -21.97 -2.95 5.11
CA ASP A 64 -23.09 -2.60 6.00
C ASP A 64 -24.10 -1.73 5.24
N HIS A 65 -25.30 -1.53 5.79
CA HIS A 65 -26.24 -0.54 5.27
C HIS A 65 -25.75 0.87 5.61
N CYS A 66 -26.04 1.84 4.73
CA CYS A 66 -25.58 3.22 4.88
C CYS A 66 -26.09 3.85 6.19
N GLU A 67 -27.33 3.55 6.57
CA GLU A 67 -27.97 4.05 7.78
C GLU A 67 -27.46 3.40 9.09
N SER A 68 -26.88 2.20 9.02
CA SER A 68 -26.38 1.45 10.19
C SER A 68 -24.87 1.49 10.35
N MET A 69 -24.14 1.87 9.29
CA MET A 69 -22.69 1.89 9.30
C MET A 69 -22.15 2.81 10.41
N PRO A 70 -21.30 2.30 11.32
CA PRO A 70 -20.61 3.13 12.27
C PRO A 70 -19.76 4.19 11.56
N ARG A 71 -19.83 5.43 12.01
CA ARG A 71 -19.03 6.53 11.46
C ARG A 71 -17.52 6.21 11.41
N ALA A 72 -17.02 5.51 12.43
CA ALA A 72 -15.62 5.10 12.50
C ALA A 72 -15.21 4.18 11.34
N ASP A 73 -16.10 3.30 10.88
CA ASP A 73 -15.82 2.40 9.75
C ASP A 73 -15.82 3.16 8.43
N PHE A 74 -16.77 4.08 8.26
CA PHE A 74 -16.78 4.99 7.10
C PHE A 74 -15.50 5.82 7.03
N ASP A 75 -15.10 6.44 8.14
CA ASP A 75 -13.86 7.22 8.21
C ASP A 75 -12.64 6.35 7.92
N LYS A 76 -12.59 5.11 8.43
CA LYS A 76 -11.49 4.18 8.16
C LYS A 76 -11.38 3.86 6.66
N VAL A 77 -12.50 3.61 5.99
CA VAL A 77 -12.54 3.39 4.53
C VAL A 77 -12.02 4.62 3.79
N LEU A 78 -12.43 5.83 4.18
CA LEU A 78 -11.93 7.06 3.57
C LEU A 78 -10.42 7.26 3.82
N GLN A 79 -9.93 6.98 5.03
CA GLN A 79 -8.51 7.13 5.34
C GLN A 79 -7.65 6.23 4.45
N VAL A 80 -8.02 4.97 4.26
CA VAL A 80 -7.24 4.04 3.42
C VAL A 80 -7.47 4.31 1.93
N ASN A 81 -8.72 4.30 1.48
CA ASN A 81 -9.07 4.23 0.07
C ASN A 81 -9.07 5.60 -0.61
N THR A 82 -9.07 6.70 0.14
CA THR A 82 -9.11 8.07 -0.40
C THR A 82 -7.91 8.87 0.07
N THR A 83 -7.74 9.08 1.37
CA THR A 83 -6.61 9.86 1.91
C THR A 83 -5.29 9.19 1.57
N GLY A 84 -5.16 7.87 1.74
CA GLY A 84 -3.93 7.14 1.42
C GLY A 84 -3.57 7.16 -0.07
N VAL A 85 -4.57 7.15 -0.95
CA VAL A 85 -4.36 7.35 -2.40
C VAL A 85 -3.83 8.77 -2.66
N TRP A 86 -4.45 9.79 -2.04
CA TRP A 86 -4.02 11.17 -2.18
C TRP A 86 -2.59 11.38 -1.66
N LEU A 87 -2.24 10.84 -0.49
CA LEU A 87 -0.87 10.89 0.05
C LEU A 87 0.15 10.27 -0.92
N GLY A 88 -0.20 9.14 -1.54
CA GLY A 88 0.68 8.47 -2.50
C GLY A 88 0.86 9.22 -3.82
N CYS A 89 -0.08 10.07 -4.22
CA CYS A 89 -0.01 10.83 -5.47
C CYS A 89 0.59 12.24 -5.32
N ARG A 90 0.92 12.67 -4.10
CA ARG A 90 1.35 14.03 -3.76
C ARG A 90 2.85 14.24 -3.96
#